data_AF-F6HLI3-F1
#
_entry.id   AF-F6HLI3-F1
#
_cell.length_a   1.000
_cell.length_b   1.000
_cell.length_c   1.000
_cell.angle_alpha   90.00
_cell.angle_beta   90.00
_cell.angle_gamma   90.00
#
_symmetry.space_group_name_H-M   'P 1'
#
loop_
_entity.id
_entity.type
_entity.pdbx_description
1 polymer ?
#
loop_
_entity_poly.entity_id
_entity_poly.type
_entity_poly.pdbx_seq_one_letter_code
_entity_poly.pdbx_strand_id
1 'polypeptide(L)'
;MEYKHFNHEHNLAIFELQAGNGIHCSGCRTLCSNSAYACWKCDFFLHLECGNANRAMEHPSHELHHLTLVPYPTYSAGSFVCNACGAPGSSFSYCCSLCEFDLHIRCALLPAIISHRAHPHELSLTYGLGPQAKVSSPPNACDICHKLVDNKFWTYSCGPCKFQLHTSCATPEMVPISYQADGVSGNAAVEAGPGFYKEENGSGSSQNGSKPAEVEDPVLATQLELMRLQQELELSNQLAKMMASYNLSSLV
;
A
#
# COMPACT_ATOMS: atom_id res chain seq x y z
N MET A 1 29.57 -7.93 7.99
CA MET A 1 28.71 -7.08 8.82
C MET A 1 27.63 -7.97 9.41
N GLU A 2 27.41 -7.90 10.72
CA GLU A 2 26.37 -8.66 11.42
C GLU A 2 25.07 -7.84 11.40
N TYR A 3 24.03 -8.34 10.74
CA TYR A 3 22.75 -7.64 10.62
C TYR A 3 21.73 -8.28 11.59
N LYS A 4 21.34 -7.54 12.64
CA LYS A 4 20.34 -8.01 13.61
C LYS A 4 18.96 -7.47 13.24
N HIS A 5 18.08 -8.34 12.79
CA HIS A 5 16.70 -7.97 12.42
C HIS A 5 15.79 -7.96 13.66
N PHE A 6 14.80 -7.07 13.70
CA PHE A 6 13.93 -6.91 14.89
C PHE A 6 13.07 -8.14 15.21
N ASN A 7 12.68 -8.89 14.18
CA ASN A 7 11.86 -10.11 14.30
C ASN A 7 12.69 -11.41 14.37
N HIS A 8 14.01 -11.34 14.48
CA HIS A 8 14.84 -12.54 14.50
C HIS A 8 16.01 -12.42 15.49
N GLU A 9 16.16 -13.41 16.35
CA GLU A 9 17.15 -13.37 17.44
C GLU A 9 18.59 -13.48 16.94
N HIS A 10 18.81 -14.26 15.88
CA HIS A 10 20.13 -14.44 15.28
C HIS A 10 20.50 -13.31 14.33
N ASN A 11 21.80 -13.03 14.25
CA ASN A 11 22.35 -12.18 13.21
C ASN A 11 22.17 -12.87 11.85
N LEU A 12 21.65 -12.12 10.88
CA LEU A 12 21.62 -12.57 9.50
C LEU A 12 22.88 -12.12 8.76
N ALA A 13 23.28 -12.93 7.79
CA ALA A 13 24.32 -12.61 6.83
C ALA A 13 23.69 -12.38 5.45
N ILE A 14 24.25 -11.46 4.69
CA ILE A 14 23.90 -11.34 3.26
C ILE A 14 24.52 -12.53 2.53
N PHE A 15 23.74 -13.18 1.67
CA PHE A 15 24.21 -14.23 0.79
C PHE A 15 23.70 -14.02 -0.64
N GLU A 16 24.45 -14.53 -1.60
CA GLU A 16 24.08 -14.52 -3.01
C GLU A 16 23.37 -15.83 -3.39
N LEU A 17 22.22 -15.69 -4.04
CA LEU A 17 21.38 -16.77 -4.53
C LEU A 17 21.85 -17.20 -5.91
N GLN A 18 22.16 -18.48 -6.07
CA GLN A 18 22.35 -19.09 -7.37
C GLN A 18 20.99 -19.31 -8.05
N ALA A 19 20.94 -19.15 -9.37
CA ALA A 19 19.71 -19.33 -10.15
C ALA A 19 19.14 -20.74 -9.93
N GLY A 20 17.88 -20.82 -9.50
CA GLY A 20 17.18 -22.08 -9.23
C GLY A 20 16.95 -22.41 -7.75
N ASN A 21 17.48 -21.62 -6.81
CA ASN A 21 17.15 -21.78 -5.39
C ASN A 21 15.74 -21.23 -5.11
N GLY A 22 14.80 -22.13 -4.80
CA GLY A 22 13.43 -21.82 -4.39
C GLY A 22 13.31 -21.23 -2.97
N ILE A 23 14.14 -20.25 -2.63
CA ILE A 23 14.16 -19.63 -1.30
C ILE A 23 13.08 -18.54 -1.25
N HIS A 24 12.17 -18.67 -0.29
CA HIS A 24 11.11 -17.69 -0.06
C HIS A 24 11.50 -16.73 1.07
N CYS A 25 11.19 -15.45 0.87
CA CYS A 25 11.31 -14.44 1.90
C CYS A 25 10.26 -14.67 3.00
N SER A 26 10.69 -14.76 4.26
CA SER A 26 9.81 -14.86 5.42
C SER A 26 8.95 -13.61 5.62
N GLY A 27 9.40 -12.45 5.13
CA GLY A 27 8.70 -11.18 5.26
C GLY A 27 7.54 -11.01 4.27
N CYS A 28 7.76 -11.26 2.98
CA CYS A 28 6.72 -11.06 1.95
C CYS A 28 6.27 -12.34 1.23
N ARG A 29 6.79 -13.51 1.61
CA ARG A 29 6.47 -14.85 1.06
C ARG A 29 6.77 -15.06 -0.42
N THR A 30 7.36 -14.08 -1.11
CA THR A 30 7.79 -14.23 -2.51
C THR A 30 9.22 -14.76 -2.61
N LEU A 31 9.59 -15.28 -3.78
CA LEU A 31 10.92 -15.80 -4.06
C LEU A 31 11.98 -14.71 -3.92
N CYS A 32 13.08 -15.03 -3.24
CA CYS A 32 14.28 -14.20 -3.20
C CYS A 32 15.03 -14.29 -4.53
N SER A 33 15.49 -13.14 -5.03
CA SER A 33 16.32 -13.05 -6.23
C SER A 33 17.63 -12.35 -5.90
N ASN A 34 18.72 -12.81 -6.51
CA ASN A 34 20.07 -12.24 -6.41
C ASN A 34 20.70 -12.32 -5.02
N SER A 35 20.24 -11.53 -4.06
CA SER A 35 20.80 -11.48 -2.70
C SER A 35 19.70 -11.40 -1.65
N ALA A 36 19.94 -12.02 -0.49
CA ALA A 36 19.03 -11.98 0.63
C ALA A 36 19.79 -12.00 1.95
N TYR A 37 19.14 -11.56 3.03
CA TYR A 37 19.60 -11.86 4.38
C TYR A 37 19.21 -13.30 4.72
N ALA A 38 20.14 -14.09 5.25
CA ALA A 38 19.92 -15.47 5.67
C ALA A 38 20.29 -15.71 7.13
N CYS A 39 19.45 -16.49 7.78
CA CYS A 39 19.80 -17.31 8.92
C CYS A 39 19.51 -18.77 8.60
N TRP A 40 20.54 -19.50 8.18
CA TRP A 40 20.44 -20.93 7.81
C TRP A 40 20.05 -21.82 8.99
N LYS A 41 20.36 -21.43 10.23
CA LYS A 41 19.99 -22.18 11.44
C LYS A 41 18.48 -22.25 11.65
N CYS A 42 17.76 -21.22 11.21
CA CYS A 42 16.33 -21.06 11.44
C CYS A 42 15.50 -21.09 10.16
N ASP A 43 16.14 -21.35 9.02
CA ASP A 43 15.50 -21.28 7.69
C ASP A 43 14.79 -19.94 7.47
N PHE A 44 15.39 -18.85 7.97
CA PHE A 44 14.80 -17.51 7.95
C PHE A 44 15.53 -16.63 6.94
N PHE A 45 14.81 -16.19 5.92
CA PHE A 45 15.36 -15.43 4.80
C PHE A 45 14.56 -14.17 4.54
N LEU A 46 15.22 -13.06 4.21
CA LEU A 46 14.55 -11.82 3.83
C LEU A 46 15.15 -11.25 2.57
N HIS A 47 14.32 -10.73 1.66
CA HIS A 47 14.81 -9.77 0.66
C HIS A 47 15.55 -8.65 1.37
N LEU A 48 16.53 -8.05 0.69
CA LEU A 48 17.22 -6.88 1.23
C LEU A 48 16.22 -5.75 1.51
N GLU A 49 15.23 -5.52 0.62
CA GLU A 49 14.20 -4.51 0.89
C GLU A 49 13.28 -4.89 2.07
N CYS A 50 12.96 -6.17 2.24
CA CYS A 50 12.12 -6.63 3.35
C CYS A 50 12.85 -6.54 4.70
N GLY A 51 14.15 -6.84 4.73
CA GLY A 51 14.96 -6.67 5.95
C GLY A 51 15.14 -5.20 6.29
N ASN A 52 15.48 -4.37 5.30
CA ASN A 52 15.74 -2.95 5.52
C ASN A 52 14.45 -2.09 5.56
N ALA A 53 13.28 -2.70 5.50
CA ALA A 53 12.00 -2.00 5.57
C ALA A 53 11.91 -1.19 6.88
N ASN A 54 11.55 0.09 6.76
CA ASN A 54 11.45 0.98 7.92
C ASN A 54 10.36 0.48 8.88
N ARG A 55 10.62 0.54 10.18
CA ARG A 55 9.64 0.10 11.20
C ARG A 55 8.38 0.96 11.27
N ALA A 56 8.49 2.23 10.88
CA ALA A 56 7.38 3.14 10.75
C ALA A 56 7.51 3.91 9.44
N MET A 57 6.39 4.21 8.80
CA MET A 57 6.36 5.01 7.58
C MET A 57 5.16 5.96 7.56
N GLU A 58 5.37 7.14 7.00
CA GLU A 58 4.31 8.01 6.52
C GLU A 58 4.01 7.61 5.08
N HIS A 59 2.75 7.32 4.75
CA HIS A 59 2.38 6.85 3.42
C HIS A 59 1.35 7.80 2.79
N PRO A 60 1.53 8.25 1.53
CA PRO A 60 0.61 9.22 0.90
C PRO A 60 -0.84 8.74 0.76
N SER A 61 -1.07 7.43 0.79
CA SER A 61 -2.43 6.88 0.80
C SER A 61 -3.11 6.92 2.18
N HIS A 62 -2.39 7.31 3.22
CA HIS A 62 -2.85 7.31 4.62
C HIS A 62 -2.10 8.38 5.44
N GLU A 63 -2.31 9.65 5.09
CA GLU A 63 -1.52 10.77 5.62
C GLU A 63 -1.78 11.10 7.10
N LEU A 64 -2.94 10.71 7.65
CA LEU A 64 -3.33 11.06 9.01
C LEU A 64 -2.62 10.23 10.09
N HIS A 65 -2.20 9.00 9.76
CA HIS A 65 -1.58 8.09 10.72
C HIS A 65 -0.36 7.41 10.11
N HIS A 66 0.66 7.17 10.95
CA HIS A 66 1.79 6.36 10.54
C HIS A 66 1.39 4.89 10.39
N LEU A 67 2.02 4.19 9.45
CA LEU A 67 1.94 2.75 9.35
C LEU A 67 3.13 2.13 10.07
N THR A 68 2.88 1.06 10.81
CA THR A 68 3.91 0.31 11.54
C THR A 68 4.15 -1.02 10.86
N LEU A 69 5.42 -1.39 10.67
CA LEU A 69 5.80 -2.70 10.18
C LEU A 69 5.62 -3.73 11.29
N VAL A 70 4.67 -4.65 11.10
CA VAL A 70 4.43 -5.78 12.01
C VAL A 70 4.86 -7.08 11.34
N PRO A 71 5.45 -8.03 12.08
CA PRO A 71 5.92 -9.28 11.51
C PRO A 71 4.80 -10.31 11.29
N TYR A 72 3.65 -10.12 11.93
CA TYR A 72 2.48 -10.98 11.80
C TYR A 72 1.21 -10.12 11.80
N PRO A 73 0.14 -10.57 11.13
CA PRO A 73 -1.14 -9.87 11.17
C PRO A 73 -1.67 -9.73 12.59
N THR A 74 -2.26 -8.57 12.91
CA THR A 74 -2.81 -8.24 14.23
C THR A 74 -4.23 -8.77 14.44
N TYR A 75 -4.86 -9.29 13.39
CA TYR A 75 -6.22 -9.81 13.41
C TYR A 75 -6.30 -11.26 13.90
N SER A 76 -7.41 -11.62 14.54
CA SER A 76 -7.66 -12.97 15.06
C SER A 76 -7.66 -14.07 13.99
N ALA A 77 -7.97 -13.72 12.73
CA ALA A 77 -7.92 -14.64 11.60
C ALA A 77 -6.48 -15.02 11.17
N GLY A 78 -5.45 -14.34 11.69
CA GLY A 78 -4.07 -14.56 11.27
C GLY A 78 -3.79 -14.12 9.82
N SER A 79 -4.64 -13.24 9.28
CA SER A 79 -4.52 -12.69 7.93
C SER A 79 -5.14 -11.30 7.84
N PHE A 80 -4.71 -10.51 6.87
CA PHE A 80 -5.29 -9.20 6.50
C PHE A 80 -5.62 -9.15 5.01
N VAL A 81 -6.39 -8.15 4.60
CA VAL A 81 -6.61 -7.83 3.18
C VAL A 81 -5.86 -6.55 2.86
N CYS A 82 -4.99 -6.59 1.85
CA CYS A 82 -4.18 -5.43 1.50
C CYS A 82 -5.03 -4.35 0.82
N ASN A 83 -5.04 -3.13 1.37
CA ASN A 83 -5.81 -2.00 0.83
C ASN A 83 -5.30 -1.54 -0.55
N ALA A 84 -4.07 -1.91 -0.93
CA ALA A 84 -3.51 -1.56 -2.24
C ALA A 84 -3.90 -2.52 -3.36
N CYS A 85 -3.90 -3.84 -3.12
CA CYS A 85 -4.07 -4.83 -4.19
C CYS A 85 -5.27 -5.76 -3.98
N GLY A 86 -5.93 -5.70 -2.81
CA GLY A 86 -7.06 -6.56 -2.45
C GLY A 86 -6.72 -8.01 -2.17
N ALA A 87 -5.45 -8.41 -2.33
CA ALA A 87 -5.02 -9.76 -2.04
C ALA A 87 -4.82 -9.97 -0.52
N PRO A 88 -5.10 -11.19 -0.01
CA PRO A 88 -4.85 -11.51 1.39
C PRO A 88 -3.34 -11.53 1.69
N GLY A 89 -2.98 -11.26 2.94
CA GLY A 89 -1.62 -11.39 3.45
C GLY A 89 -1.59 -12.03 4.84
N SER A 90 -0.53 -12.79 5.13
CA SER A 90 -0.35 -13.49 6.40
C SER A 90 1.08 -13.38 6.97
N SER A 91 1.89 -12.51 6.38
CA SER A 91 3.28 -12.27 6.75
C SER A 91 3.46 -10.81 7.15
N PHE A 92 4.66 -10.26 6.98
CA PHE A 92 4.94 -8.90 7.38
C PHE A 92 4.05 -7.92 6.62
N SER A 93 3.52 -6.93 7.34
CA SER A 93 2.67 -5.90 6.78
C SER A 93 2.95 -4.55 7.42
N TYR A 94 2.63 -3.50 6.67
CA TYR A 94 2.47 -2.17 7.23
C TYR A 94 1.01 -2.00 7.64
N CYS A 95 0.74 -1.81 8.93
CA CYS A 95 -0.62 -1.63 9.44
C CYS A 95 -0.76 -0.33 10.22
N CYS A 96 -1.95 0.26 10.16
CA CYS A 96 -2.37 1.33 11.06
C CYS A 96 -3.03 0.70 12.30
N SER A 97 -2.68 1.16 13.51
CA SER A 97 -3.32 0.67 14.74
C SER A 97 -4.71 1.26 14.98
N LEU A 98 -5.05 2.35 14.29
CA LEU A 98 -6.29 3.11 14.48
C LEU A 98 -7.30 2.90 13.35
N CYS A 99 -6.87 2.32 12.22
CA CYS A 99 -7.68 2.14 11.03
C CYS A 99 -7.53 0.71 10.50
N GLU A 100 -8.56 0.18 9.86
CA GLU A 100 -8.50 -1.07 9.08
C GLU A 100 -7.73 -0.82 7.76
N PHE A 101 -6.44 -0.53 7.91
CA PHE A 101 -5.55 -0.17 6.81
C PHE A 101 -4.25 -0.97 6.91
N ASP A 102 -4.09 -1.92 6.00
CA ASP A 102 -2.98 -2.84 5.92
C ASP A 102 -2.42 -2.90 4.49
N LEU A 103 -1.10 -2.91 4.40
CA LEU A 103 -0.38 -3.05 3.13
C LEU A 103 0.62 -4.19 3.23
N HIS A 104 0.71 -5.01 2.18
CA HIS A 104 1.93 -5.82 1.98
C HIS A 104 3.14 -4.88 1.88
N ILE A 105 4.31 -5.31 2.38
CA ILE A 105 5.56 -4.52 2.26
C ILE A 105 5.77 -4.03 0.82
N ARG A 106 5.64 -4.92 -0.17
CA ARG A 106 5.84 -4.57 -1.58
C ARG A 106 4.80 -3.60 -2.12
N CYS A 107 3.58 -3.61 -1.59
CA CYS A 107 2.55 -2.66 -1.98
C CYS A 107 2.83 -1.27 -1.41
N ALA A 108 3.28 -1.18 -0.16
CA ALA A 108 3.67 0.09 0.48
C ALA A 108 4.90 0.75 -0.18
N LEU A 109 5.69 -0.02 -0.92
CA LEU A 109 6.89 0.43 -1.63
C LEU A 109 6.67 0.61 -3.14
N LEU A 110 5.42 0.55 -3.60
CA LEU A 110 5.12 0.77 -5.02
C LEU A 110 5.56 2.18 -5.45
N PRO A 111 6.29 2.32 -6.57
CA PRO A 111 6.70 3.63 -7.07
C PRO A 111 5.48 4.45 -7.50
N ALA A 112 5.50 5.75 -7.22
CA ALA A 112 4.41 6.66 -7.58
C ALA A 112 4.24 6.80 -9.11
N ILE A 113 5.32 6.64 -9.87
CA ILE A 113 5.35 6.76 -11.32
C ILE A 113 6.16 5.60 -11.89
N ILE A 114 5.66 4.98 -12.96
CA ILE A 114 6.38 3.92 -13.69
C ILE A 114 6.33 4.15 -15.20
N SER A 115 7.30 3.57 -15.90
CA SER A 115 7.21 3.32 -17.34
C SER A 115 6.81 1.87 -17.57
N HIS A 116 5.95 1.61 -18.56
CA HIS A 116 5.49 0.26 -18.86
C HIS A 116 5.64 -0.05 -20.35
N ARG A 117 6.17 -1.22 -20.73
CA ARG A 117 6.48 -1.56 -22.13
C ARG A 117 5.28 -1.50 -23.10
N ALA A 118 4.07 -1.70 -22.58
CA ALA A 118 2.85 -1.67 -23.37
C ALA A 118 2.27 -0.26 -23.58
N HIS A 119 2.86 0.78 -22.98
CA HIS A 119 2.35 2.14 -23.08
C HIS A 119 3.49 3.18 -23.08
N PRO A 120 3.53 4.11 -24.06
CA PRO A 120 4.66 5.04 -24.21
C PRO A 120 4.74 6.11 -23.12
N HIS A 121 3.64 6.46 -22.46
CA HIS A 121 3.64 7.45 -21.38
C HIS A 121 3.89 6.81 -20.02
N GLU A 122 4.37 7.63 -19.09
CA GLU A 122 4.43 7.25 -17.69
C GLU A 122 3.02 7.02 -17.12
N LEU A 123 2.93 6.04 -16.23
CA LEU A 123 1.72 5.70 -15.49
C LEU A 123 1.87 6.17 -14.05
N SER A 124 0.87 6.85 -13.53
CA SER A 124 0.84 7.31 -12.15
C SER A 124 0.04 6.35 -11.28
N LEU A 125 0.58 6.03 -10.11
CA LEU A 125 -0.11 5.28 -9.08
C LEU A 125 -1.28 6.12 -8.54
N THR A 126 -2.47 5.56 -8.59
CA THR A 126 -3.69 6.15 -8.07
C THR A 126 -4.19 5.30 -6.92
N TYR A 127 -4.38 5.92 -5.76
CA TYR A 127 -4.92 5.24 -4.58
C TYR A 127 -6.42 5.02 -4.73
N GLY A 128 -6.88 3.86 -4.27
CA GLY A 128 -8.29 3.52 -4.28
C GLY A 128 -9.09 4.52 -3.47
N LEU A 129 -10.21 4.97 -4.02
CA LEU A 129 -11.12 5.82 -3.26
C LEU A 129 -11.75 4.92 -2.18
N GLY A 130 -11.67 5.34 -0.91
CA GLY A 130 -12.19 4.55 0.21
C GLY A 130 -13.67 4.16 0.06
N PRO A 131 -14.22 3.38 1.00
CA PRO A 131 -15.55 2.73 0.89
C PRO A 131 -16.74 3.64 0.53
N GLN A 132 -16.59 4.96 0.60
CA GLN A 132 -17.65 5.95 0.43
C GLN A 132 -17.61 6.73 -0.90
N ALA A 133 -16.68 6.44 -1.82
CA ALA A 133 -16.66 7.15 -3.09
C ALA A 133 -17.69 6.59 -4.08
N LYS A 134 -18.63 7.44 -4.47
CA LYS A 134 -19.56 7.17 -5.57
C LYS A 134 -18.77 7.13 -6.87
N VAL A 135 -18.56 5.93 -7.40
CA VAL A 135 -17.97 5.74 -8.72
C VAL A 135 -19.02 6.17 -9.75
N SER A 136 -18.82 7.32 -10.38
CA SER A 136 -19.68 7.85 -11.44
C SER A 136 -19.29 7.37 -12.85
N SER A 137 -18.26 6.51 -12.95
CA SER A 137 -17.77 5.93 -14.21
C SER A 137 -17.96 4.40 -14.25
N PRO A 138 -18.22 3.80 -15.41
CA PRO A 138 -18.22 2.35 -15.56
C PRO A 138 -16.85 1.77 -15.20
N PRO A 139 -16.77 0.54 -14.65
CA PRO A 139 -15.50 -0.09 -14.33
C PRO A 139 -14.70 -0.28 -15.62
N ASN A 140 -13.49 0.29 -15.65
CA ASN A 140 -12.55 0.09 -16.75
C ASN A 140 -11.91 -1.31 -16.63
N ALA A 141 -11.62 -1.92 -17.78
CA ALA A 141 -10.83 -3.13 -17.84
C ALA A 141 -9.33 -2.80 -17.80
N CYS A 142 -8.53 -3.72 -17.27
CA CYS A 142 -7.08 -3.63 -17.31
C CYS A 142 -6.58 -3.85 -18.74
N ASP A 143 -5.73 -2.97 -19.24
CA ASP A 143 -5.23 -3.05 -20.62
C ASP A 143 -4.30 -4.25 -20.87
N ILE A 144 -3.84 -4.94 -19.83
CA ILE A 144 -2.93 -6.09 -19.92
C ILE A 144 -3.65 -7.42 -19.78
N CYS A 145 -4.47 -7.59 -18.74
CA CYS A 145 -5.16 -8.85 -18.49
C CYS A 145 -6.63 -8.86 -18.95
N HIS A 146 -7.14 -7.71 -19.39
CA HIS A 146 -8.53 -7.49 -19.83
C HIS A 146 -9.61 -7.81 -18.79
N LYS A 147 -9.21 -8.00 -17.52
CA LYS A 147 -10.13 -8.16 -16.39
C LYS A 147 -10.52 -6.81 -15.81
N LEU A 148 -11.69 -6.74 -15.18
CA LEU A 148 -12.17 -5.53 -14.53
C LEU A 148 -11.19 -5.04 -13.47
N VAL A 149 -11.02 -3.72 -13.40
CA VAL A 149 -10.27 -3.06 -12.34
C VAL A 149 -11.25 -2.57 -11.29
N ASP A 150 -11.07 -3.01 -10.05
CA ASP A 150 -11.85 -2.52 -8.92
C ASP A 150 -11.20 -1.22 -8.42
N ASN A 151 -11.93 -0.11 -8.55
CA ASN A 151 -11.46 1.24 -8.17
C ASN A 151 -11.29 1.41 -6.65
N LYS A 152 -11.67 0.41 -5.84
CA LYS A 152 -11.34 0.35 -4.41
C LYS A 152 -9.86 0.06 -4.15
N PHE A 153 -9.19 -0.59 -5.10
CA PHE A 153 -7.77 -0.92 -5.01
C PHE A 153 -6.94 0.06 -5.82
N TRP A 154 -5.63 0.04 -5.60
CA TRP A 154 -4.71 0.92 -6.28
C TRP A 154 -4.51 0.47 -7.71
N THR A 155 -4.28 1.44 -8.58
CA THR A 155 -4.14 1.22 -10.02
C THR A 155 -3.04 2.11 -10.57
N TYR A 156 -2.41 1.70 -11.66
CA TYR A 156 -1.58 2.59 -12.45
C TYR A 156 -2.39 3.09 -13.62
N SER A 157 -2.39 4.41 -13.85
CA SER A 157 -3.16 4.99 -14.95
C SER A 157 -2.40 6.10 -15.68
N CYS A 158 -2.71 6.23 -16.97
CA CYS A 158 -2.30 7.36 -17.79
C CYS A 158 -3.51 8.26 -18.04
N GLY A 159 -3.52 9.46 -17.45
CA GLY A 159 -4.60 10.43 -17.60
C GLY A 159 -4.95 10.76 -19.06
N PRO A 160 -3.96 11.12 -19.91
CA PRO A 160 -4.20 11.43 -21.32
C PRO A 160 -4.78 10.29 -22.17
N CYS A 161 -4.43 9.03 -21.86
CA CYS A 161 -4.71 7.89 -22.74
C CYS A 161 -5.80 6.95 -22.24
N LYS A 162 -6.33 7.16 -21.03
CA LYS A 162 -7.25 6.23 -20.35
C LYS A 162 -6.68 4.81 -20.19
N PHE A 163 -5.36 4.66 -20.29
CA PHE A 163 -4.65 3.40 -20.09
C PHE A 163 -4.61 3.10 -18.59
N GLN A 164 -5.00 1.90 -18.17
CA GLN A 164 -5.17 1.53 -16.77
C GLN A 164 -4.76 0.08 -16.50
N LEU A 165 -3.96 -0.12 -15.45
CA LEU A 165 -3.45 -1.42 -15.03
C LEU A 165 -3.77 -1.71 -13.56
N HIS A 166 -3.99 -2.99 -13.24
CA HIS A 166 -3.80 -3.47 -11.86
C HIS A 166 -2.35 -3.26 -11.44
N THR A 167 -2.09 -3.00 -10.16
CA THR A 167 -0.72 -2.94 -9.61
C THR A 167 0.09 -4.19 -9.89
N SER A 168 -0.55 -5.37 -9.92
CA SER A 168 0.08 -6.64 -10.30
C SER A 168 0.48 -6.71 -11.78
N CYS A 169 -0.33 -6.12 -12.67
CA CYS A 169 -0.08 -6.06 -14.11
C CYS A 169 0.95 -4.99 -14.49
N ALA A 170 1.26 -4.08 -13.57
CA ALA A 170 2.24 -3.03 -13.73
C ALA A 170 3.68 -3.50 -13.44
N THR A 171 3.86 -4.74 -12.96
CA THR A 171 5.19 -5.28 -12.70
C THR A 171 5.94 -5.45 -14.04
N PRO A 172 7.16 -4.90 -14.17
CA PRO A 172 8.01 -5.26 -15.29
C PRO A 172 8.39 -6.72 -15.10
N GLU A 173 7.70 -7.63 -15.78
CA GLU A 173 8.25 -8.96 -16.04
C GLU A 173 9.67 -8.73 -16.54
N MET A 174 10.65 -9.25 -15.79
CA MET A 174 12.05 -9.24 -16.16
C MET A 174 12.16 -9.75 -17.60
N VAL A 175 12.34 -8.84 -18.55
CA VAL A 175 12.61 -9.20 -19.93
C VAL A 175 14.02 -9.77 -19.93
N PRO A 176 14.25 -11.06 -20.24
CA PRO A 176 15.56 -11.48 -20.67
C PRO A 176 15.74 -10.81 -22.03
N ILE A 177 16.62 -9.81 -22.10
CA ILE A 177 16.99 -9.21 -23.38
C ILE A 177 17.70 -10.32 -24.16
N SER A 178 16.95 -10.95 -25.09
CA SER A 178 17.57 -11.61 -26.23
C SER A 178 18.00 -10.50 -27.17
N TYR A 179 19.31 -10.31 -27.27
CA TYR A 179 19.93 -9.37 -28.20
C TYR A 179 19.91 -9.95 -29.63
N GLN A 180 19.62 -9.04 -30.56
CA GLN A 180 19.89 -9.03 -32.01
C GLN A 180 19.02 -9.90 -32.90
N ALA A 181 18.67 -9.50 -34.12
CA ALA A 181 18.66 -8.22 -34.83
C ALA A 181 17.92 -8.51 -36.15
N ASP A 182 17.18 -7.55 -36.70
CA ASP A 182 17.21 -7.23 -38.15
C ASP A 182 16.24 -6.09 -38.44
N GLY A 183 16.75 -5.07 -39.15
CA GLY A 183 16.03 -3.84 -39.47
C GLY A 183 15.18 -3.92 -40.74
N VAL A 184 14.43 -2.85 -40.99
CA VAL A 184 14.52 -1.97 -42.18
C VAL A 184 13.25 -1.09 -42.27
N SER A 185 13.48 0.22 -42.19
CA SER A 185 12.90 1.35 -42.94
C SER A 185 11.39 1.45 -43.25
N GLY A 186 10.81 2.62 -42.96
CA GLY A 186 9.90 3.28 -43.93
C GLY A 186 8.81 4.22 -43.39
N ASN A 187 9.18 5.49 -43.19
CA ASN A 187 8.45 6.76 -43.48
C ASN A 187 6.91 6.84 -43.44
N ALA A 188 6.37 7.86 -42.73
CA ALA A 188 5.68 9.01 -43.36
C ALA A 188 5.09 9.97 -42.31
N ALA A 189 5.31 11.26 -42.56
CA ALA A 189 4.77 12.41 -41.85
C ALA A 189 3.32 12.73 -42.25
N VAL A 190 2.57 13.42 -41.38
CA VAL A 190 1.65 14.51 -41.78
C VAL A 190 1.47 15.49 -40.62
N GLU A 191 1.78 16.76 -40.90
CA GLU A 191 1.32 17.93 -40.14
C GLU A 191 -0.09 18.34 -40.58
N ALA A 192 -0.85 19.01 -39.71
CA ALA A 192 -1.64 20.22 -40.01
C ALA A 192 -2.44 20.70 -38.78
N GLY A 193 -2.19 21.93 -38.30
CA GLY A 193 -3.24 22.78 -37.72
C GLY A 193 -3.90 23.63 -38.83
N PRO A 194 -4.50 24.81 -38.57
CA PRO A 194 -5.09 25.34 -37.34
C PRO A 194 -6.45 26.08 -37.59
N GLY A 195 -7.05 26.64 -36.51
CA GLY A 195 -8.02 27.76 -36.54
C GLY A 195 -9.44 27.42 -36.05
N PHE A 196 -10.27 28.33 -35.51
CA PHE A 196 -10.16 29.70 -34.98
C PHE A 196 -11.62 30.16 -34.67
N TYR A 197 -11.82 31.13 -33.76
CA TYR A 197 -13.04 31.96 -33.47
C TYR A 197 -14.28 31.24 -32.86
N LYS A 198 -15.10 31.76 -31.91
CA LYS A 198 -15.31 33.11 -31.34
C LYS A 198 -16.31 33.07 -30.13
N GLU A 199 -16.09 33.98 -29.17
CA GLU A 199 -17.00 34.88 -28.42
C GLU A 199 -18.37 34.47 -27.82
N GLU A 200 -18.45 34.67 -26.49
CA GLU A 200 -19.40 35.47 -25.67
C GLU A 200 -20.92 35.21 -25.62
N ASN A 201 -21.40 35.03 -24.37
CA ASN A 201 -22.52 35.72 -23.68
C ASN A 201 -22.80 34.92 -22.37
N GLY A 202 -22.97 35.44 -21.16
CA GLY A 202 -23.44 36.73 -20.67
C GLY A 202 -24.56 36.47 -19.65
N SER A 203 -24.44 37.01 -18.42
CA SER A 203 -25.47 37.13 -17.34
C SER A 203 -26.02 35.84 -16.70
N GLY A 204 -26.27 35.70 -15.40
CA GLY A 204 -26.30 36.63 -14.27
C GLY A 204 -27.24 36.05 -13.19
N SER A 205 -26.92 36.31 -11.92
CA SER A 205 -27.82 36.34 -10.74
C SER A 205 -27.85 35.16 -9.76
N SER A 206 -27.49 35.54 -8.53
CA SER A 206 -27.63 34.93 -7.21
C SER A 206 -28.89 34.10 -6.94
N GLN A 207 -28.75 33.14 -6.02
CA GLN A 207 -29.58 33.09 -4.80
C GLN A 207 -28.93 32.28 -3.67
N ASN A 208 -29.00 32.87 -2.47
CA ASN A 208 -28.61 32.34 -1.16
C ASN A 208 -29.41 31.08 -0.77
N GLY A 209 -28.76 30.22 0.03
CA GLY A 209 -29.41 29.12 0.73
C GLY A 209 -28.57 28.63 1.90
N SER A 210 -28.55 29.40 2.99
CA SER A 210 -27.92 29.05 4.27
C SER A 210 -28.58 27.81 4.87
N LYS A 211 -27.79 26.80 5.25
CA LYS A 211 -28.19 25.70 6.15
C LYS A 211 -27.44 25.83 7.48
N PRO A 212 -28.03 25.36 8.60
CA PRO A 212 -27.69 25.82 9.95
C PRO A 212 -26.35 25.25 10.41
N ALA A 213 -25.57 26.08 11.09
CA ALA A 213 -24.43 25.63 11.88
C ALA A 213 -24.95 24.83 13.09
N GLU A 214 -24.60 23.55 13.14
CA GLU A 214 -24.71 22.74 14.35
C GLU A 214 -23.70 23.32 15.35
N VAL A 215 -24.22 24.01 16.37
CA VAL A 215 -23.43 24.40 17.54
C VAL A 215 -23.30 23.14 18.39
N GLU A 216 -22.26 22.35 18.14
CA GLU A 216 -21.87 21.29 19.08
C GLU A 216 -21.47 21.98 20.38
N ASP A 217 -22.24 21.74 21.45
CA ASP A 217 -21.97 22.29 22.77
C ASP A 217 -20.58 21.80 23.23
N PRO A 218 -19.57 22.68 23.29
CA PRO A 218 -18.20 22.28 23.60
C PRO A 218 -18.08 21.69 25.00
N VAL A 219 -19.04 21.98 25.89
CA VAL A 219 -19.12 21.39 27.23
C VAL A 219 -19.56 19.93 27.16
N LEU A 220 -20.47 19.57 26.25
CA LEU A 220 -20.93 18.19 26.10
C LEU A 220 -19.88 17.30 25.43
N ALA A 221 -19.15 17.84 24.44
CA ALA A 221 -18.04 17.13 23.80
C ALA A 221 -16.91 16.84 24.79
N THR A 222 -16.53 17.84 25.59
CA THR A 222 -15.51 17.67 26.65
C THR A 222 -15.98 16.75 27.77
N GLN A 223 -17.27 16.76 28.13
CA GLN A 223 -17.84 15.81 29.09
C GLN A 223 -17.78 14.36 28.58
N LEU A 224 -18.09 14.12 27.30
CA LEU A 224 -18.01 12.80 26.70
C LEU A 224 -16.57 12.27 26.67
N GLU A 225 -15.62 13.14 26.34
CA GLU A 225 -14.20 12.78 26.29
C GLU A 225 -13.64 12.48 27.70
N LEU A 226 -14.06 13.24 28.72
CA LEU A 226 -13.70 12.97 30.10
C LEU A 226 -14.26 11.63 30.60
N MET A 227 -15.49 11.28 30.20
CA MET A 227 -16.10 9.99 30.52
C MET A 227 -15.37 8.82 29.83
N ARG A 228 -14.93 9.00 28.58
CA ARG A 228 -14.14 7.99 27.86
C ARG A 228 -12.78 7.75 28.53
N LEU A 229 -12.06 8.80 28.87
CA LEU A 229 -10.76 8.71 29.54
C LEU A 229 -10.86 8.07 30.93
N GLN A 230 -11.92 8.37 31.70
CA GLN A 230 -12.17 7.69 32.98
C GLN A 230 -12.41 6.18 32.81
N GLN A 231 -13.10 5.77 31.75
CA GLN A 231 -13.36 4.36 31.47
C GLN A 231 -12.09 3.62 31.04
N GLU A 232 -11.21 4.25 30.25
CA GLU A 232 -9.91 3.70 29.87
C GLU A 232 -8.97 3.56 31.07
N LEU A 233 -8.94 4.55 31.97
CA LEU A 233 -8.14 4.48 33.20
C LEU A 233 -8.60 3.36 34.12
N GLU A 234 -9.91 3.15 34.26
CA GLU A 234 -10.45 2.04 35.06
C GLU A 234 -10.09 0.67 34.45
N LEU A 235 -10.20 0.53 33.13
CA LEU A 235 -9.82 -0.71 32.44
C LEU A 235 -8.33 -1.00 32.57
N SER A 236 -7.47 0.03 32.44
CA SER A 236 -6.02 -0.08 32.64
C SER A 236 -5.68 -0.48 34.08
N ASN A 237 -6.35 0.10 35.08
CA ASN A 237 -6.18 -0.28 36.49
C ASN A 237 -6.64 -1.72 36.77
N GLN A 238 -7.71 -2.19 36.12
CA GLN A 238 -8.15 -3.58 36.24
C GLN A 238 -7.17 -4.56 35.58
N LEU A 239 -6.63 -4.21 34.42
CA LEU A 239 -5.55 -4.96 33.77
C LEU A 239 -4.28 -5.03 34.63
N ALA A 240 -3.89 -3.91 35.23
CA ALA A 240 -2.73 -3.87 36.13
C ALA A 240 -2.95 -4.72 37.40
N LYS A 241 -4.15 -4.69 37.99
CA LYS A 241 -4.52 -5.57 39.13
C LYS A 241 -4.51 -7.04 38.73
N MET A 242 -4.97 -7.38 37.52
CA MET A 242 -4.93 -8.74 36.99
C MET A 242 -3.49 -9.19 36.78
N MET A 243 -2.62 -8.38 36.18
CA MET A 243 -1.20 -8.71 36.01
C MET A 243 -0.46 -8.84 37.36
N ALA A 244 -0.85 -8.06 38.37
CA ALA A 244 -0.30 -8.15 39.72
C ALA A 244 -0.73 -9.44 40.47
N SER A 245 -1.93 -9.98 40.21
CA SER A 245 -2.37 -11.25 40.80
C SER A 245 -1.75 -12.48 40.14
N TYR A 246 -1.25 -12.37 38.91
CA TYR A 246 -0.57 -13.45 38.20
C TYR A 246 0.89 -13.70 38.62
N ASN A 247 1.43 -12.97 39.61
CA ASN A 247 2.87 -12.99 39.91
C ASN A 247 3.25 -13.33 41.36
N LEU A 248 2.51 -14.19 42.08
CA LEU A 248 2.95 -14.64 43.42
C LEU A 248 2.54 -16.04 43.93
N SER A 249 2.17 -17.01 43.08
CA SER A 249 1.87 -18.37 43.61
C SER A 249 1.98 -19.57 42.65
N SER A 250 2.78 -19.50 41.57
CA SER A 250 3.02 -20.68 40.70
C SER A 250 4.50 -21.03 40.45
N LEU A 251 5.42 -20.42 41.19
CA LEU A 251 6.84 -20.80 41.22
C LEU A 251 7.35 -20.93 42.65
N VAL A 252 6.78 -21.88 43.41
CA VAL A 252 7.48 -22.65 44.46
C VAL A 252 7.01 -24.10 44.36
#